data_AF-A0A518D4Z4-F1
#
_entry.id   AF-A0A518D4Z4-F1
#
_cell.length_a   1.000
_cell.length_b   1.000
_cell.length_c   1.000
_cell.angle_alpha   90.00
_cell.angle_beta   90.00
_cell.angle_gamma   90.00
#
_symmetry.space_group_name_H-M   'P 1'
#
loop_
_entity.id
_entity.type
_entity.pdbx_description
1 polymer ?
#
loop_
_entity_poly.entity_id
_entity_poly.type
_entity_poly.pdbx_seq_one_letter_code
_entity_poly.pdbx_strand_id
1 'polypeptide(L)'
;MSRRISSDRKFAYYLGGALIAIGLLLFLSVFVTGALNFGNFDDFDGQARSSGIRAIGGMILMMVGGFVRTVGARGAAGSGLVLDPERARRDLEPFSRQGGGMLKDALDEADIALGSARDHEPLVMIRCRACSTLNEEDSKFCQECGQPV
;
A
#
# COMPACT_ATOMS: atom_id res chain seq x y z
N MET A 1 13.67 -4.60 14.05
CA MET A 1 12.47 -5.01 14.81
C MET A 1 11.24 -4.52 14.05
N SER A 2 10.61 -5.39 13.24
CA SER A 2 9.44 -5.01 12.43
C SER A 2 8.27 -4.67 13.36
N ARG A 3 7.85 -3.40 13.38
CA ARG A 3 6.64 -2.96 14.09
C ARG A 3 5.45 -3.69 13.47
N ARG A 4 4.97 -4.74 14.15
CA ARG A 4 3.79 -5.49 13.72
C ARG A 4 2.56 -4.59 13.84
N ILE A 5 1.68 -4.66 12.85
CA ILE A 5 0.38 -3.97 12.85
C ILE A 5 -0.37 -4.36 14.14
N SER A 6 -1.00 -3.40 14.84
CA SER A 6 -1.72 -3.71 16.08
C SER A 6 -2.83 -4.73 15.82
N SER A 7 -3.08 -5.61 16.80
CA SER A 7 -4.11 -6.66 16.69
C SER A 7 -5.48 -6.06 16.34
N ASP A 8 -5.80 -4.91 16.91
CA ASP A 8 -7.07 -4.21 16.70
C ASP A 8 -7.24 -3.71 15.25
N ARG A 9 -6.16 -3.20 14.63
CA ARG A 9 -6.19 -2.77 13.22
C ARG A 9 -6.41 -3.95 12.29
N LYS A 10 -5.76 -5.09 12.59
CA LYS A 10 -5.92 -6.33 11.84
C LYS A 10 -7.36 -6.84 11.97
N PHE A 11 -7.90 -6.87 13.18
CA PHE A 11 -9.29 -7.27 13.44
C PHE A 11 -10.29 -6.39 12.68
N ALA A 12 -10.18 -5.06 12.77
CA ALA A 12 -11.05 -4.13 12.04
C ALA A 12 -10.97 -4.33 10.52
N TYR A 13 -9.77 -4.55 9.97
CA TYR A 13 -9.61 -4.80 8.54
C TYR A 13 -10.35 -6.08 8.07
N TYR A 14 -10.18 -7.19 8.79
CA TYR A 14 -10.83 -8.45 8.42
C TYR A 14 -12.33 -8.44 8.70
N LEU A 15 -12.76 -7.83 9.81
CA LEU A 15 -14.19 -7.67 10.12
C LEU A 15 -14.88 -6.84 9.04
N GLY A 16 -14.29 -5.69 8.67
CA GLY A 16 -14.80 -4.87 7.57
C GLY A 16 -14.84 -5.63 6.25
N GLY A 17 -13.80 -6.43 5.95
CA GLY A 17 -13.78 -7.31 4.79
C GLY A 17 -14.90 -8.36 4.78
N ALA A 18 -15.16 -9.00 5.92
CA ALA A 18 -16.24 -9.97 6.08
C ALA A 18 -17.62 -9.32 5.89
N LEU A 19 -17.85 -8.14 6.46
CA LEU A 19 -19.09 -7.37 6.30
C LEU A 19 -19.34 -7.00 4.83
N ILE A 20 -18.31 -6.57 4.11
CA ILE A 20 -18.42 -6.30 2.66
C ILE A 20 -18.78 -7.58 1.90
N ALA A 21 -18.14 -8.70 2.20
CA ALA A 21 -18.41 -9.97 1.53
C ALA A 21 -19.87 -10.43 1.76
N ILE A 22 -20.35 -10.37 3.00
CA ILE A 22 -21.74 -10.71 3.33
C ILE A 22 -22.71 -9.74 2.63
N GLY A 23 -22.42 -8.44 2.65
CA GLY A 23 -23.26 -7.42 2.01
C GLY A 23 -23.35 -7.62 0.50
N LEU A 24 -22.22 -7.95 -0.14
CA LEU A 24 -22.17 -8.27 -1.56
C LEU A 24 -22.98 -9.53 -1.88
N LEU A 25 -22.89 -10.59 -1.06
CA LEU A 25 -23.68 -11.80 -1.25
C LEU A 25 -25.17 -11.52 -1.13
N LEU A 26 -25.59 -10.73 -0.14
CA LEU A 26 -26.99 -10.32 0.04
C LEU A 26 -27.49 -9.51 -1.17
N PHE A 27 -26.68 -8.56 -1.65
CA PHE A 27 -27.02 -7.76 -2.83
C PHE A 27 -27.11 -8.60 -4.10
N LEU A 28 -26.13 -9.47 -4.35
CA LEU A 28 -26.12 -10.37 -5.51
C LEU A 28 -27.28 -11.39 -5.47
N SER A 29 -27.72 -11.80 -4.28
CA SER A 29 -28.88 -12.70 -4.13
C SER A 29 -30.16 -12.15 -4.77
N VAL A 30 -30.28 -10.82 -4.88
CA VAL A 30 -31.42 -10.16 -5.52
C VAL A 30 -31.48 -10.46 -7.01
N PHE A 31 -30.33 -10.44 -7.70
CA PHE A 31 -30.27 -10.75 -9.13
C PHE A 31 -30.54 -12.23 -9.38
N VAL A 32 -30.03 -13.11 -8.52
CA VAL A 32 -30.32 -14.55 -8.60
C VAL A 32 -31.82 -14.80 -8.40
N THR A 33 -32.43 -14.17 -7.40
CA THR A 33 -33.87 -14.30 -7.15
C THR A 33 -34.67 -13.75 -8.34
N GLY A 34 -34.31 -12.59 -8.87
CA GLY A 34 -34.98 -11.99 -10.04
C GLY A 34 -34.87 -12.84 -11.30
N ALA A 35 -33.72 -13.47 -11.55
CA ALA A 35 -33.52 -14.36 -12.69
C ALA A 35 -34.32 -15.67 -12.56
N LEU A 36 -34.33 -16.28 -11.37
CA LEU A 36 -35.03 -17.55 -11.14
C LEU A 36 -36.56 -17.41 -11.13
N ASN A 37 -37.08 -16.22 -10.81
CA ASN A 37 -38.52 -15.95 -10.76
C ASN A 37 -39.00 -15.11 -11.95
N PHE A 38 -38.18 -14.95 -12.99
CA PHE A 38 -38.54 -14.13 -14.14
C PHE A 38 -39.78 -14.70 -14.86
N GLY A 39 -40.86 -13.92 -14.88
CA GLY A 39 -42.15 -14.32 -15.46
C GLY A 39 -43.12 -15.00 -14.50
N ASN A 40 -42.75 -15.21 -13.23
CA ASN A 40 -43.67 -15.65 -12.18
C ASN A 40 -44.17 -14.42 -11.39
N PHE A 41 -45.50 -14.26 -11.31
CA PHE A 41 -46.16 -13.12 -10.64
C PHE A 41 -47.03 -13.51 -9.44
N ASP A 42 -47.00 -14.78 -9.02
CA ASP A 42 -47.90 -15.30 -7.97
C ASP A 42 -47.71 -14.60 -6.60
N ASP A 43 -46.50 -14.12 -6.30
CA ASP A 43 -46.16 -13.39 -5.06
C ASP A 43 -45.25 -12.18 -5.34
N PHE A 44 -45.67 -11.33 -6.29
CA PHE A 44 -44.88 -10.17 -6.69
C PHE A 44 -44.56 -9.21 -5.53
N ASP A 45 -45.52 -8.93 -4.65
CA ASP A 45 -45.35 -7.99 -3.53
C ASP A 45 -44.35 -8.52 -2.49
N GLY A 46 -44.50 -9.79 -2.08
CA GLY A 46 -43.58 -10.45 -1.14
C GLY A 46 -42.15 -10.51 -1.70
N GLN A 47 -42.01 -10.84 -2.98
CA GLN A 47 -40.72 -10.96 -3.63
C GLN A 47 -40.05 -9.60 -3.88
N ALA A 48 -40.80 -8.58 -4.26
CA ALA A 48 -40.32 -7.21 -4.39
C ALA A 48 -39.83 -6.64 -3.05
N ARG A 49 -40.62 -6.81 -1.98
CA ARG A 49 -40.26 -6.35 -0.63
C ARG A 49 -39.01 -7.05 -0.10
N SER A 50 -38.93 -8.37 -0.24
CA SER A 50 -37.77 -9.16 0.17
C SER A 50 -36.50 -8.77 -0.60
N SER A 51 -36.63 -8.54 -1.91
CA SER A 51 -35.54 -8.10 -2.78
C SER A 51 -35.06 -6.70 -2.42
N GLY A 52 -35.99 -5.77 -2.15
CA GLY A 52 -35.68 -4.41 -1.71
C GLY A 52 -34.93 -4.39 -0.38
N ILE A 53 -35.37 -5.16 0.63
CA ILE A 53 -34.71 -5.25 1.93
C ILE A 53 -33.29 -5.83 1.78
N ARG A 54 -33.12 -6.89 0.99
CA ARG A 54 -31.81 -7.51 0.74
C ARG A 54 -30.87 -6.58 -0.03
N ALA A 55 -31.37 -5.84 -1.03
CA ALA A 55 -30.59 -4.87 -1.79
C ALA A 55 -30.10 -3.73 -0.90
N ILE A 56 -31.02 -3.06 -0.19
CA ILE A 56 -30.71 -1.91 0.66
C ILE A 56 -29.84 -2.35 1.85
N GLY A 57 -30.20 -3.44 2.51
CA GLY A 57 -29.42 -4.01 3.61
C GLY A 57 -28.01 -4.41 3.17
N GLY A 58 -27.88 -5.05 2.01
CA GLY A 58 -26.59 -5.42 1.42
C GLY A 58 -25.72 -4.19 1.13
N MET A 59 -26.28 -3.15 0.51
CA MET A 59 -25.56 -1.90 0.23
C MET A 59 -25.10 -1.19 1.51
N ILE A 60 -25.96 -1.10 2.53
CA ILE A 60 -25.60 -0.50 3.82
C ILE A 60 -24.46 -1.30 4.48
N LEU A 61 -24.55 -2.63 4.47
CA LEU A 61 -23.53 -3.50 5.06
C LEU A 61 -22.19 -3.36 4.34
N MET A 62 -22.21 -3.22 3.00
CA MET A 62 -21.01 -2.93 2.20
C MET A 62 -20.42 -1.57 2.54
N MET A 63 -21.23 -0.51 2.71
CA MET A 63 -20.75 0.82 3.10
C MET A 63 -20.12 0.80 4.48
N VAL A 64 -20.79 0.22 5.48
CA VAL A 64 -20.28 0.10 6.85
C VAL A 64 -19.01 -0.74 6.87
N GLY A 65 -19.01 -1.90 6.20
CA GLY A 65 -17.82 -2.75 6.10
C GLY A 65 -16.66 -2.04 5.40
N GLY A 66 -16.93 -1.27 4.34
CA GLY A 66 -15.96 -0.44 3.63
C GLY A 66 -15.32 0.61 4.52
N PHE A 67 -16.14 1.30 5.32
CA PHE A 67 -15.67 2.27 6.29
C PHE A 67 -14.76 1.63 7.35
N VAL A 68 -15.22 0.55 8.00
CA VAL A 68 -14.45 -0.16 9.03
C VAL A 68 -13.13 -0.70 8.47
N ARG A 69 -13.15 -1.27 7.26
CA ARG A 69 -11.95 -1.76 6.57
C ARG A 69 -10.97 -0.63 6.27
N THR A 70 -11.47 0.52 5.84
CA THR A 70 -10.66 1.72 5.52
C THR A 70 -9.94 2.24 6.76
N VAL A 71 -10.65 2.32 7.88
CA VAL A 71 -10.07 2.72 9.17
C VAL A 71 -9.04 1.70 9.65
N GLY A 72 -9.31 0.39 9.52
CA GLY A 72 -8.34 -0.66 9.87
C GLY A 72 -7.05 -0.60 9.04
N ALA A 73 -7.19 -0.39 7.73
CA ALA A 73 -6.06 -0.27 6.80
C ALA A 73 -5.24 1.00 7.07
N ARG A 74 -5.87 2.18 7.04
CA ARG A 74 -5.17 3.47 7.11
C ARG A 74 -4.91 3.98 8.52
N GLY A 75 -5.46 3.33 9.56
CA GLY A 75 -5.42 3.84 10.93
C GLY A 75 -6.41 5.00 11.13
N ALA A 76 -6.66 5.38 12.38
CA ALA A 76 -7.58 6.48 12.70
C ALA A 76 -7.07 7.84 12.18
N ALA A 77 -5.75 8.07 12.21
CA ALA A 77 -5.17 9.30 11.69
C ALA A 77 -5.10 9.30 10.16
N GLY A 78 -4.74 8.17 9.54
CA GLY A 78 -4.71 8.06 8.08
C GLY A 78 -6.09 7.94 7.40
N SER A 79 -7.17 7.69 8.16
CA SER A 79 -8.55 7.72 7.66
C SER A 79 -9.23 9.08 7.84
N GLY A 80 -8.55 10.07 8.43
CA GLY A 80 -9.08 11.42 8.65
C GLY A 80 -10.00 11.55 9.88
N LEU A 81 -10.14 10.50 10.70
CA LEU A 81 -10.88 10.56 11.97
C LEU A 81 -10.11 11.35 13.03
N VAL A 82 -8.78 11.34 12.97
CA VAL A 82 -7.90 12.13 13.83
C VAL A 82 -6.98 12.98 12.94
N LEU A 83 -7.07 14.30 13.08
CA LEU A 83 -6.27 15.25 12.32
C LEU A 83 -4.90 15.45 12.98
N ASP A 84 -4.02 14.45 12.83
CA ASP A 84 -2.62 14.52 13.23
C ASP A 84 -1.73 14.07 12.04
N PRO A 85 -1.03 15.02 11.39
CA PRO A 85 -0.25 14.72 10.18
C PRO A 85 0.95 13.79 10.46
N GLU A 86 1.55 13.85 11.65
CA GLU A 86 2.66 12.95 12.00
C GLU A 86 2.15 11.53 12.27
N ARG A 87 1.02 11.43 12.98
CA ARG A 87 0.38 10.13 13.25
C ARG A 87 -0.16 9.51 11.97
N ALA A 88 -0.65 10.29 11.03
CA ALA A 88 -1.04 9.82 9.70
C ALA A 88 0.16 9.22 8.94
N ARG A 89 1.34 9.88 8.97
CA ARG A 89 2.57 9.32 8.38
C ARG A 89 2.96 7.99 9.03
N ARG A 90 2.93 7.90 10.37
CA ARG A 90 3.22 6.66 11.09
C ARG A 90 2.23 5.54 10.78
N ASP A 91 0.94 5.86 10.63
CA ASP A 91 -0.10 4.88 10.33
C ASP A 91 -0.01 4.34 8.88
N LEU A 92 0.49 5.16 7.95
CA LEU A 92 0.67 4.84 6.52
C LEU A 92 2.05 4.25 6.20
N GLU A 93 3.07 4.48 7.03
CA GLU A 93 4.47 4.01 6.84
C GLU A 93 4.58 2.56 6.36
N PRO A 94 3.85 1.57 6.94
CA PRO A 94 3.93 0.18 6.49
C PRO A 94 3.49 -0.01 5.03
N PHE A 95 2.44 0.69 4.60
CA PHE A 95 1.92 0.59 3.23
C PHE A 95 2.78 1.38 2.24
N SER A 96 3.28 2.56 2.63
CA SER A 96 4.20 3.34 1.80
C SER A 96 5.53 2.62 1.58
N ARG A 97 6.05 1.91 2.60
CA ARG A 97 7.27 1.10 2.46
C ARG A 97 7.05 -0.11 1.56
N GLN A 98 5.90 -0.78 1.64
CA GLN A 98 5.56 -1.87 0.73
C GLN A 98 5.43 -1.40 -0.73
N GLY A 99 4.69 -0.30 -0.96
CA GLY A 99 4.57 0.28 -2.30
C GLY A 99 5.90 0.78 -2.87
N GLY A 100 6.76 1.38 -2.04
CA GLY A 100 8.10 1.80 -2.44
C GLY A 100 9.02 0.63 -2.79
N GLY A 101 8.89 -0.51 -2.11
CA GLY A 101 9.60 -1.75 -2.48
C GLY A 101 9.20 -2.22 -3.87
N MET A 102 7.89 -2.35 -4.12
CA MET A 102 7.38 -2.77 -5.44
C MET A 102 7.78 -1.81 -6.57
N LEU A 103 7.79 -0.50 -6.31
CA LEU A 103 8.25 0.48 -7.28
C LEU A 103 9.74 0.35 -7.55
N LYS A 104 10.56 0.14 -6.51
CA LYS A 104 11.99 -0.12 -6.68
C LYS A 104 12.22 -1.39 -7.50
N ASP A 105 11.53 -2.47 -7.18
CA ASP A 105 11.65 -3.74 -7.90
C ASP A 105 11.32 -3.57 -9.40
N ALA A 106 10.30 -2.76 -9.73
CA ALA A 106 9.94 -2.45 -11.11
C ALA A 106 10.95 -1.55 -11.83
N LEU A 107 11.60 -0.63 -11.11
CA LEU A 107 12.63 0.26 -11.67
C LEU A 107 13.93 -0.49 -11.93
N ASP A 108 14.31 -1.37 -11.01
CA ASP A 108 15.48 -2.24 -11.13
C ASP A 108 15.31 -3.19 -12.33
N GLU A 109 14.11 -3.73 -12.57
CA GLU A 109 13.80 -4.54 -13.77
C GLU A 109 13.83 -3.72 -15.08
N ALA A 110 13.44 -2.44 -15.02
CA ALA A 110 13.45 -1.55 -16.18
C ALA A 110 14.82 -0.92 -16.47
N ASP A 111 15.85 -1.26 -15.69
CA ASP A 111 17.20 -0.66 -15.71
C ASP A 111 17.19 0.88 -15.55
N ILE A 112 16.19 1.39 -14.82
CA ILE A 112 16.03 2.83 -14.54
C ILE A 112 16.58 3.12 -13.14
N ALA A 113 17.83 3.58 -13.09
CA ALA A 113 18.45 4.06 -11.86
C ALA A 113 17.89 5.44 -11.46
N LEU A 114 16.87 5.47 -10.60
CA LEU A 114 16.49 6.71 -9.90
C LEU A 114 17.54 7.01 -8.82
N GLY A 115 18.55 7.79 -9.20
CA GLY A 115 19.64 8.38 -8.39
C GLY A 115 19.60 8.07 -6.90
N SER A 116 19.97 6.84 -6.55
CA SER A 116 20.32 6.42 -5.21
C SER A 116 21.79 6.78 -5.04
N ALA A 117 22.10 7.79 -4.23
CA ALA A 117 23.46 8.19 -3.87
C ALA A 117 24.24 7.09 -3.09
N ARG A 118 23.81 5.83 -3.16
CA ARG A 118 24.39 4.67 -2.47
C ARG A 118 25.08 3.67 -3.42
N ASP A 119 24.96 3.85 -4.73
CA ASP A 119 25.55 2.92 -5.72
C ASP A 119 26.83 3.46 -6.38
N HIS A 120 27.32 4.63 -5.96
CA HIS A 120 28.71 4.97 -6.20
C HIS A 120 29.54 4.23 -5.16
N GLU A 121 30.10 3.09 -5.55
CA GLU A 121 31.23 2.48 -4.86
C GLU A 121 32.22 3.60 -4.50
N PRO A 122 32.60 3.76 -3.22
CA PRO A 122 33.40 4.91 -2.81
C PRO A 122 34.73 4.84 -3.56
N LEU A 123 34.92 5.70 -4.55
CA LEU A 123 36.18 5.84 -5.26
C LEU A 123 37.25 6.26 -4.25
N VAL A 124 38.11 5.31 -3.87
CA VAL A 124 39.20 5.53 -2.93
C VAL A 124 40.29 6.31 -3.65
N MET A 125 40.42 7.59 -3.35
CA MET A 125 41.44 8.44 -3.94
C MET A 125 42.68 8.51 -3.03
N ILE A 126 43.87 8.34 -3.59
CA ILE A 126 45.16 8.43 -2.88
C ILE A 126 45.68 9.87 -2.93
N ARG A 127 46.00 10.45 -1.77
CA ARG A 127 46.56 11.80 -1.68
C ARG A 127 48.09 11.77 -1.82
N CYS A 128 48.61 12.49 -2.81
CA CYS A 128 50.05 12.68 -2.98
C CYS A 128 50.66 13.44 -1.78
N ARG A 129 51.76 12.95 -1.21
CA ARG A 129 52.46 13.62 -0.10
C ARG A 129 53.24 14.87 -0.50
N ALA A 130 53.59 15.00 -1.78
CA ALA A 130 54.43 16.09 -2.28
C ALA A 130 53.61 17.33 -2.71
N CYS A 131 52.54 17.14 -3.48
CA CYS A 131 51.72 18.24 -4.00
C CYS A 131 50.28 18.25 -3.47
N SER A 132 49.86 17.28 -2.64
CA SER A 132 48.50 17.15 -2.11
C SER A 132 47.39 16.85 -3.12
N THR A 133 47.71 16.61 -4.39
CA THR A 133 46.74 16.20 -5.42
C THR A 133 46.18 14.80 -5.13
N LEU A 134 44.90 14.59 -5.42
CA LEU A 134 44.20 13.29 -5.30
C LEU A 134 44.40 12.50 -6.60
N ASN A 135 44.83 11.25 -6.48
CA ASN A 135 45.07 10.33 -7.59
C ASN A 135 44.19 9.08 -7.42
N GLU A 136 44.00 8.33 -8.50
CA GLU A 136 43.25 7.07 -8.49
C GLU A 136 44.00 5.98 -7.68
N GLU A 137 43.28 4.99 -7.15
CA GLU A 137 43.84 3.96 -6.26
C GLU A 137 44.98 3.13 -6.89
N ASP A 138 44.95 2.97 -8.22
CA ASP A 138 45.93 2.22 -8.98
C ASP A 138 47.12 3.07 -9.49
N SER A 139 47.11 4.37 -9.22
CA SER A 139 48.19 5.28 -9.61
C SER A 139 49.46 4.98 -8.82
N LYS A 140 50.57 4.68 -9.50
CA LYS A 140 51.90 4.51 -8.89
C LYS A 140 52.69 5.82 -8.78
N PHE A 141 52.34 6.80 -9.62
CA PHE A 141 52.96 8.12 -9.68
C PHE A 141 51.87 9.19 -9.73
N CYS A 142 52.18 10.37 -9.19
CA CYS A 142 51.26 11.49 -9.19
C CYS A 142 51.06 12.01 -10.60
N GLN A 143 49.80 12.16 -11.01
CA GLN A 143 49.41 12.64 -12.33
C GLN A 143 49.79 14.13 -12.56
N GLU A 144 50.08 14.89 -11.51
CA GLU A 144 50.52 16.30 -11.64
C GLU A 144 52.02 16.50 -11.44
N CYS A 145 52.61 15.98 -10.36
CA CYS A 145 54.00 16.28 -10.01
C CYS A 145 55.00 15.17 -10.36
N GLY A 146 54.52 14.00 -10.83
CA GLY A 146 55.34 12.86 -11.22
C GLY A 146 56.06 12.12 -10.08
N GLN A 147 55.90 12.55 -8.83
CA GLN A 147 56.44 11.85 -7.67
C GLN A 147 55.63 10.59 -7.32
N PRO A 148 56.23 9.56 -6.71
CA PRO A 148 55.47 8.39 -6.25
C PRO A 148 54.37 8.83 -5.25
N VAL A 149 53.17 8.30 -5.46
CA VAL A 149 51.97 8.58 -4.63
C VAL A 149 51.76 7.54 -3.56
#